data_AF-F0H452-F1
#
_entry.id   AF-F0H452-F1
#
_cell.length_a   1.000
_cell.length_b   1.000
_cell.length_c   1.000
_cell.angle_alpha   90.00
_cell.angle_beta   90.00
_cell.angle_gamma   90.00
#
_symmetry.space_group_name_H-M   'P 1'
#
loop_
_entity.id
_entity.type
_entity.pdbx_description
1 polymer ?
#
loop_
_entity_poly.entity_id
_entity_poly.type
_entity_poly.pdbx_seq_one_letter_code
_entity_poly.pdbx_strand_id
1 'polypeptide(L)'
;MHDCILKEQCLRHHAGRSLPVNQHSALTVLPSARTGDSCQAFHAMKTERLAWGFSHLFDDVKHSDYRPLRREMEAYFGSRFVYYRYHRGFNKLYEEEQQWIDGLFRRYGYTAPRVYDNYRTSWKY
;
A
#
# COMPACT_ATOMS: atom_id res chain seq x y z
N MET A 1 20.83 -14.77 15.81
CA MET A 1 20.07 -14.82 14.54
C MET A 1 20.96 -14.44 13.36
N HIS A 2 22.21 -14.95 13.32
CA HIS A 2 23.21 -14.52 12.32
C HIS A 2 23.26 -15.45 11.08
N ASP A 3 22.73 -16.67 11.20
CA ASP A 3 22.81 -17.72 10.16
C ASP A 3 21.47 -18.03 9.47
N CYS A 4 20.58 -17.03 9.36
CA CYS A 4 19.36 -17.21 8.56
C CYS A 4 19.72 -17.24 7.07
N ILE A 5 19.45 -18.35 6.38
CA ILE A 5 19.72 -18.49 4.93
C ILE A 5 18.86 -17.56 4.08
N LEU A 6 17.69 -17.15 4.58
CA LEU A 6 16.74 -16.26 3.89
C LEU A 6 17.01 -14.77 4.15
N LYS A 7 18.09 -14.43 4.87
CA LYS A 7 18.35 -13.08 5.41
C LYS A 7 18.37 -11.97 4.35
N GLU A 8 18.93 -12.24 3.17
CA GLU A 8 19.08 -11.24 2.11
C GLU A 8 17.78 -11.01 1.31
N GLN A 9 16.80 -11.90 1.45
CA GLN A 9 15.50 -11.78 0.78
C GLN A 9 14.35 -11.49 1.76
N CYS A 10 14.65 -11.36 3.06
CA CYS A 10 13.65 -11.22 4.11
C CYS A 10 13.54 -9.78 4.62
N LEU A 11 12.37 -9.17 4.42
CA LEU A 11 12.08 -7.80 4.86
C LEU A 11 12.21 -7.64 6.37
N ARG A 12 11.84 -8.66 7.15
CA ARG A 12 11.96 -8.63 8.62
C ARG A 12 13.41 -8.56 9.06
N HIS A 13 14.30 -9.27 8.37
CA HIS A 13 15.73 -9.24 8.64
C HIS A 13 16.33 -7.87 8.31
N HIS A 14 15.94 -7.30 7.15
CA HIS A 14 16.31 -5.95 6.75
C HIS A 14 15.83 -4.89 7.75
N ALA A 15 14.57 -4.99 8.22
CA ALA A 15 13.99 -4.09 9.21
C ALA A 15 14.76 -4.16 10.54
N GLY A 16 15.08 -5.37 11.01
CA GLY A 16 15.89 -5.56 12.22
C GLY A 16 17.29 -4.96 12.13
N ARG A 17 17.94 -5.02 10.95
CA ARG A 17 19.24 -4.35 10.69
C ARG A 17 19.15 -2.83 10.67
N SER A 18 17.97 -2.29 10.34
CA SER A 18 17.74 -0.85 10.18
C SER A 18 17.21 -0.17 11.45
N LEU A 19 17.18 -0.88 12.58
CA LEU A 19 16.70 -0.34 13.84
C LEU A 19 17.64 0.77 14.36
N PRO A 20 17.10 1.87 14.91
CA PRO A 20 17.91 2.93 15.51
C PRO A 20 18.77 2.42 16.68
N VAL A 21 19.95 3.02 16.86
CA VAL A 21 20.88 2.68 17.96
C VAL A 21 20.27 2.90 19.35
N ASN A 22 19.34 3.86 19.47
CA ASN A 22 18.64 4.17 20.71
C ASN A 22 17.38 3.32 20.95
N GLN A 23 17.09 2.33 20.10
CA GLN A 23 15.97 1.42 20.31
C GLN A 23 16.41 0.21 21.14
N HIS A 24 15.94 0.14 22.39
CA HIS A 24 16.32 -0.91 23.34
C HIS A 24 15.42 -2.15 23.32
N SER A 25 14.27 -2.08 22.65
CA SER A 25 13.34 -3.21 22.55
C SER A 25 12.60 -3.23 21.21
N ALA A 26 12.31 -4.44 20.71
CA ALA A 26 11.53 -4.67 19.52
C ALA A 26 10.85 -6.04 19.60
N LEU A 27 9.65 -6.16 19.01
CA LEU A 27 9.05 -7.47 18.75
C LEU A 27 9.90 -8.19 17.68
N THR A 28 10.29 -9.42 17.98
CA THR A 28 11.13 -10.23 17.08
C THR A 28 10.47 -11.56 16.75
N VAL A 29 10.73 -12.05 15.55
CA VAL A 29 10.44 -13.44 15.18
C VAL A 29 11.44 -14.34 15.89
N LEU A 30 10.97 -15.41 16.54
CA LEU A 30 11.85 -16.38 17.18
C LEU A 30 12.47 -17.34 16.15
N PRO A 31 13.68 -17.89 16.40
CA PRO A 31 14.30 -18.88 15.51
C PRO A 31 13.43 -20.13 15.24
N SER A 32 12.51 -20.46 16.15
CA SER A 32 11.56 -21.57 16.01
C SER A 32 10.60 -21.42 14.82
N ALA A 33 10.48 -20.23 14.23
CA ALA A 33 9.71 -20.04 13.00
C ALA A 33 10.36 -20.68 11.77
N ARG A 34 11.64 -21.10 11.85
CA ARG A 34 12.35 -21.78 10.76
C ARG A 34 12.13 -23.29 10.83
N THR A 35 11.66 -23.88 9.73
CA THR A 35 11.49 -25.32 9.56
C THR A 35 12.28 -25.76 8.34
N GLY A 36 13.45 -26.39 8.57
CA GLY A 36 14.40 -26.72 7.50
C GLY A 36 14.85 -25.46 6.74
N ASP A 37 14.61 -25.46 5.43
CA ASP A 37 14.96 -24.36 4.53
C ASP A 37 13.86 -23.30 4.39
N SER A 38 12.75 -23.47 5.10
CA SER A 38 11.61 -22.54 5.07
C SER A 38 11.47 -21.78 6.39
N CYS A 39 10.78 -20.63 6.35
CA CYS A 39 10.43 -19.87 7.55
C CYS A 39 8.96 -19.44 7.47
N GLN A 40 8.17 -19.81 8.49
CA GLN A 40 6.74 -19.48 8.56
C GLN A 40 6.49 -17.98 8.66
N ALA A 41 7.47 -17.23 9.17
CA ALA A 41 7.42 -15.78 9.28
C ALA A 41 8.21 -15.08 8.17
N PHE A 42 8.64 -15.80 7.12
CA PHE A 42 9.34 -15.20 5.99
C PHE A 42 8.48 -14.13 5.35
N HIS A 43 9.09 -12.97 5.10
CA HIS A 43 8.46 -11.90 4.36
C HIS A 43 9.39 -11.48 3.23
N ALA A 44 8.97 -11.69 1.99
CA ALA A 44 9.79 -11.32 0.84
C ALA A 44 10.06 -9.81 0.82
N MET A 45 11.29 -9.43 0.46
CA MET A 45 11.64 -8.04 0.16
C MET A 45 11.02 -7.64 -1.17
N LYS A 46 9.84 -7.03 -1.11
CA LYS A 46 9.16 -6.44 -2.26
C LYS A 46 8.87 -4.99 -1.94
N THR A 47 9.00 -4.14 -2.94
CA THR A 47 8.55 -2.75 -2.87
C THR A 47 7.27 -2.59 -3.67
N GLU A 48 6.48 -1.61 -3.30
CA GLU A 48 5.32 -1.16 -4.06
C GLU A 48 5.30 0.36 -4.15
N ARG A 49 4.65 0.88 -5.20
CA ARG A 49 4.50 2.32 -5.40
C ARG A 49 3.18 2.78 -4.79
N LEU A 50 3.28 3.42 -3.63
CA LEU A 50 2.15 4.06 -2.98
C LEU A 50 1.75 5.35 -3.70
N ALA A 51 0.46 5.67 -3.73
CA ALA A 51 -0.07 6.88 -4.37
C ALA A 51 -1.08 7.62 -3.47
N TRP A 52 -1.23 8.93 -3.62
CA TRP A 52 -2.27 9.70 -2.93
C TRP A 52 -2.52 11.04 -3.60
N GLY A 53 -3.59 11.72 -3.19
CA GLY A 53 -4.03 12.96 -3.82
C GLY A 53 -4.96 12.69 -4.99
N PHE A 54 -6.11 13.37 -4.96
CA PHE A 54 -7.22 13.15 -5.89
C PHE A 54 -7.61 14.44 -6.61
N SER A 55 -6.67 15.40 -6.72
CA SER A 55 -6.97 16.72 -7.24
C SER A 55 -7.38 16.65 -8.71
N HIS A 56 -6.76 15.74 -9.47
CA HIS A 56 -7.00 15.53 -10.90
C HIS A 56 -7.70 14.20 -11.22
N LEU A 57 -8.15 13.46 -10.20
CA LEU A 57 -8.65 12.10 -10.37
C LEU A 57 -9.92 12.03 -11.25
N PHE A 58 -10.72 13.11 -11.24
CA PHE A 58 -12.03 13.21 -11.88
C PHE A 58 -12.05 14.18 -13.08
N ASP A 59 -10.91 14.66 -13.57
CA ASP A 59 -10.86 15.73 -14.58
C ASP A 59 -11.54 15.34 -15.91
N ASP A 60 -11.48 14.06 -16.29
CA ASP A 60 -12.11 13.49 -17.47
C ASP A 60 -13.53 12.94 -17.22
N VAL A 61 -14.03 13.02 -15.98
CA VAL A 61 -15.31 12.44 -15.58
C VAL A 61 -16.46 13.38 -15.91
N LYS A 62 -17.48 12.86 -16.59
CA LYS A 62 -18.71 13.59 -16.89
C LYS A 62 -19.42 13.98 -15.59
N HIS A 63 -20.04 15.15 -15.59
CA HIS A 63 -20.76 15.66 -14.44
C HIS A 63 -21.87 14.70 -13.93
N SER A 64 -22.53 13.96 -14.83
CA SER A 64 -23.54 12.94 -14.49
C SER A 64 -22.98 11.81 -13.63
N ASP A 65 -21.72 11.43 -13.87
CA ASP A 65 -21.10 10.23 -13.31
C ASP A 65 -20.28 10.55 -12.06
N TYR A 66 -19.88 11.81 -11.90
CA TYR A 66 -19.07 12.28 -10.77
C TYR A 66 -19.66 11.88 -9.42
N ARG A 67 -20.95 12.20 -9.17
CA ARG A 67 -21.58 11.94 -7.87
C ARG A 67 -21.71 10.44 -7.56
N PRO A 68 -22.21 9.58 -8.46
CA PRO A 68 -22.23 8.13 -8.27
C PRO A 68 -20.83 7.53 -8.03
N LEU A 69 -19.85 7.87 -8.89
CA LEU A 69 -18.50 7.32 -8.80
C LEU A 69 -17.84 7.72 -7.47
N ARG A 70 -17.99 8.99 -7.10
CA ARG A 70 -17.50 9.50 -5.82
C ARG A 70 -18.08 8.75 -4.62
N ARG A 71 -19.38 8.42 -4.65
CA ARG A 71 -20.04 7.65 -3.59
C ARG A 71 -19.50 6.22 -3.50
N GLU A 72 -19.25 5.56 -4.64
CA GLU A 72 -18.63 4.22 -4.63
C GLU A 72 -17.23 4.23 -4.02
N MET A 73 -16.41 5.24 -4.33
CA MET A 73 -15.11 5.40 -3.68
C MET A 73 -15.24 5.62 -2.17
N GLU A 74 -16.14 6.51 -1.75
CA GLU A 74 -16.38 6.78 -0.33
C GLU A 74 -16.87 5.54 0.42
N ALA A 75 -17.70 4.71 -0.21
CA ALA A 75 -18.17 3.45 0.35
C ALA A 75 -17.05 2.42 0.45
N TYR A 76 -16.20 2.29 -0.58
CA TYR A 76 -15.03 1.41 -0.55
C TYR A 76 -14.05 1.77 0.56
N PHE A 77 -13.77 3.07 0.74
CA PHE A 77 -12.94 3.54 1.85
C PHE A 77 -13.65 3.54 3.21
N GLY A 78 -14.93 3.15 3.26
CA GLY A 78 -15.75 3.07 4.46
C GLY A 78 -16.31 4.40 4.96
N SER A 79 -15.82 5.55 4.49
CA SER A 79 -16.46 6.85 4.74
C SER A 79 -15.91 7.98 3.86
N ARG A 80 -16.71 9.05 3.74
CA ARG A 80 -16.25 10.35 3.22
C ARG A 80 -15.04 10.89 3.99
N PHE A 81 -14.99 10.71 5.31
CA PHE A 81 -13.86 11.19 6.12
C PHE A 81 -12.55 10.51 5.71
N VAL A 82 -12.56 9.18 5.58
CA VAL A 82 -11.38 8.40 5.16
C VAL A 82 -10.98 8.75 3.73
N TYR A 83 -11.93 8.95 2.82
CA TYR A 83 -11.64 9.44 1.48
C TYR A 83 -10.75 10.70 1.51
N TYR A 84 -11.12 11.70 2.34
CA TYR A 84 -10.35 12.95 2.41
C TYR A 84 -8.95 12.76 3.02
N ARG A 85 -8.72 11.70 3.80
CA ARG A 85 -7.38 11.34 4.28
C ARG A 85 -6.48 10.86 3.15
N TYR A 86 -7.00 10.10 2.19
CA TYR A 86 -6.25 9.77 0.97
C TYR A 86 -6.07 10.99 0.07
N HIS A 87 -7.11 11.82 -0.09
CA HIS A 87 -6.99 13.07 -0.85
C HIS A 87 -5.88 13.99 -0.30
N ARG A 88 -5.76 14.09 1.03
CA ARG A 88 -4.75 14.93 1.70
C ARG A 88 -3.41 14.23 1.97
N GLY A 89 -3.28 12.94 1.60
CA GLY A 89 -2.05 12.18 1.82
C GLY A 89 -1.78 11.71 3.25
N PHE A 90 -2.76 11.83 4.16
CA PHE A 90 -2.68 11.17 5.47
C PHE A 90 -2.71 9.65 5.32
N ASN A 91 -3.51 9.15 4.38
CA ASN A 91 -3.52 7.75 3.95
C ASN A 91 -2.92 7.66 2.55
N LYS A 92 -2.37 6.48 2.20
CA LYS A 92 -1.72 6.22 0.91
C LYS A 92 -2.32 4.95 0.32
N LEU A 93 -2.60 4.99 -0.97
CA LEU A 93 -3.13 3.88 -1.72
C LEU A 93 -2.00 2.89 -2.03
N TYR A 94 -2.19 1.65 -1.64
CA TYR A 94 -1.42 0.51 -2.12
C TYR A 94 -1.73 0.22 -3.60
N GLU A 95 -0.89 -0.56 -4.27
CA GLU A 95 -1.08 -0.86 -5.70
C GLU A 95 -2.41 -1.58 -5.97
N GLU A 96 -2.86 -2.41 -5.04
CA GLU A 96 -4.15 -3.10 -5.13
C GLU A 96 -5.33 -2.12 -5.07
N GLU A 97 -5.28 -1.14 -4.16
CA GLU A 97 -6.31 -0.10 -4.06
C GLU A 97 -6.32 0.78 -5.33
N GLN A 98 -5.14 1.10 -5.89
CA GLN A 98 -5.04 1.83 -7.16
C GLN A 98 -5.69 1.05 -8.31
N GLN A 99 -5.44 -0.27 -8.39
CA GLN A 99 -6.07 -1.16 -9.38
C GLN A 99 -7.58 -1.26 -9.19
N TRP A 100 -8.06 -1.28 -7.95
CA TRP A 100 -9.49 -1.26 -7.66
C TRP A 100 -10.14 0.03 -8.16
N ILE A 101 -9.51 1.19 -7.92
CA ILE A 101 -9.99 2.48 -8.42
C ILE A 101 -9.99 2.49 -9.95
N ASP A 102 -8.91 2.04 -10.60
CA ASP A 102 -8.89 1.91 -12.07
C ASP A 102 -10.05 1.02 -12.57
N GLY A 103 -10.30 -0.10 -11.89
CA GLY A 103 -11.42 -0.99 -12.19
C GLY A 103 -12.78 -0.31 -12.04
N LEU A 104 -12.96 0.49 -10.99
CA LEU A 104 -14.17 1.30 -10.79
C LEU A 104 -14.38 2.27 -11.95
N PHE A 105 -13.36 3.05 -12.32
CA PHE A 105 -13.47 4.02 -13.42
C PHE A 105 -13.77 3.33 -14.76
N ARG A 106 -13.15 2.17 -15.03
CA ARG A 106 -13.45 1.37 -16.22
C ARG A 106 -14.91 0.91 -16.30
N ARG A 107 -15.56 0.58 -15.17
CA ARG A 107 -16.99 0.22 -15.15
C ARG A 107 -17.89 1.37 -15.63
N TYR A 108 -17.45 2.61 -15.44
CA TYR A 108 -18.13 3.81 -15.91
C TYR A 108 -17.70 4.23 -17.34
N GLY A 109 -16.83 3.45 -18.00
CA GLY A 109 -16.35 3.72 -19.36
C GLY A 109 -15.07 4.57 -19.44
N TYR A 110 -14.46 4.93 -18.30
CA TYR A 110 -13.19 5.67 -18.26
C TYR A 110 -12.02 4.68 -18.29
N THR A 111 -11.41 4.50 -19.47
CA THR A 111 -10.37 3.47 -19.70
C THR A 111 -8.95 3.93 -19.40
N ALA A 112 -8.70 5.24 -19.38
CA ALA A 112 -7.40 5.80 -19.06
C ALA A 112 -7.00 5.46 -17.61
N PRO A 113 -5.76 5.01 -17.35
CA PRO A 113 -5.27 4.77 -16.00
C PRO A 113 -5.38 6.02 -15.12
N ARG A 114 -5.73 5.84 -13.85
CA ARG A 114 -5.83 6.94 -12.91
C ARG A 114 -4.46 7.44 -12.50
N VAL A 115 -4.29 8.76 -12.57
CA VAL A 115 -3.10 9.48 -12.11
C VAL A 115 -3.44 10.18 -10.80
N TYR A 116 -2.48 10.17 -9.88
CA TYR A 116 -2.58 10.74 -8.54
C TYR A 116 -1.58 11.88 -8.39
N ASP A 117 -1.83 12.74 -7.41
CA ASP A 117 -1.01 13.95 -7.22
C ASP A 117 0.42 13.61 -6.77
N ASN A 118 0.58 12.50 -6.03
CA ASN A 118 1.86 12.12 -5.42
C ASN A 118 2.09 10.61 -5.44
N TYR A 119 3.37 10.23 -5.45
CA TYR A 119 3.82 8.84 -5.40
C TYR A 119 5.01 8.66 -4.45
N ARG A 120 5.11 7.49 -3.82
CA ARG A 120 6.26 7.10 -3.01
C ARG A 120 6.47 5.59 -3.04
N THR A 121 7.71 5.16 -3.26
CA THR A 121 8.09 3.76 -3.10
C THR A 121 8.19 3.40 -1.61
N SER A 122 7.60 2.27 -1.23
CA SER A 122 7.69 1.71 0.13
C SER A 122 7.92 0.21 0.06
N TRP A 123 8.49 -0.36 1.12
CA TRP A 123 8.47 -1.81 1.31
C TRP A 123 7.02 -2.27 1.52
N LYS A 124 6.64 -3.31 0.78
CA LYS A 124 5.37 -4.01 0.93
C LYS A 124 5.47 -4.97 2.10
N TYR A 125 4.57 -4.84 3.06
CA TYR A 125 4.48 -5.68 4.25
C TYR A 125 3.23 -6.57 4.21
#